data_AF-A0A7G6A8I1-F1
#
_entry.id   AF-A0A7G6A8I1-F1
#
_cell.length_a   1.000
_cell.length_b   1.000
_cell.length_c   1.000
_cell.angle_alpha   90.00
_cell.angle_beta   90.00
_cell.angle_gamma   90.00
#
_symmetry.space_group_name_H-M   'P 1'
#
loop_
_entity.id
_entity.type
_entity.pdbx_description
1 polymer ?
#
loop_
_entity_poly.entity_id
_entity_poly.type
_entity_poly.pdbx_seq_one_letter_code
_entity_poly.pdbx_strand_id
1 'polypeptide(L)'
;MQSIFPQIFGYGWPSDEQLVEFARSGHGYMGNDGYYGVTYASDLDEYERVVERRSIGDNHVEITYWDGEPRSIQVAEAVYLEALAAYLESRGKKEAASALEGLAAEVRAKGT
;
A
#
# COMPACT_ATOMS: atom_id res chain seq x y z
N MET A 1 5.80 6.24 16.13
CA MET A 1 4.64 6.10 15.22
C MET A 1 4.07 4.72 15.45
N GLN A 2 2.82 4.58 15.90
CA GLN A 2 2.17 3.27 15.86
C GLN A 2 2.11 2.86 14.38
N SER A 3 2.53 1.63 14.06
CA SER A 3 2.49 1.13 12.69
C SER A 3 1.02 1.00 12.27
N ILE A 4 0.57 1.79 11.30
CA ILE A 4 -0.81 1.69 10.74
C ILE A 4 -0.99 0.42 9.90
N PHE A 5 0.11 -0.22 9.51
CA PHE A 5 0.13 -1.36 8.59
C PHE A 5 -0.68 -2.59 9.05
N PRO A 6 -0.65 -3.03 10.32
CA PRO A 6 -1.47 -4.17 10.75
C PRO A 6 -2.97 -3.92 10.60
N GLN A 7 -3.41 -2.65 10.66
CA GLN A 7 -4.80 -2.29 10.48
C GLN A 7 -5.17 -2.40 9.00
N ILE A 8 -4.37 -1.85 8.08
CA ILE A 8 -4.72 -1.83 6.65
C ILE A 8 -4.71 -3.21 5.96
N PHE A 9 -4.09 -4.23 6.57
CA PHE A 9 -4.02 -5.59 6.03
C PHE A 9 -4.96 -6.58 6.72
N GLY A 10 -5.44 -6.26 7.92
CA GLY A 10 -6.15 -7.21 8.79
C GLY A 10 -7.66 -7.34 8.52
N TYR A 11 -8.21 -6.57 7.57
CA TYR A 11 -9.64 -6.57 7.27
C TYR A 11 -10.03 -7.66 6.27
N GLY A 12 -11.32 -8.00 6.23
CA GLY A 12 -11.84 -9.16 5.47
C GLY A 12 -11.70 -9.05 3.95
N TRP A 13 -11.39 -7.88 3.40
CA TRP A 13 -11.04 -7.67 2.00
C TRP A 13 -10.00 -6.54 1.86
N PRO A 14 -8.98 -6.67 0.99
CA PRO A 14 -8.70 -7.80 0.09
C PRO A 14 -8.19 -9.07 0.81
N SER A 15 -8.29 -10.24 0.17
CA SER A 15 -7.60 -11.44 0.67
C SER A 15 -6.08 -11.26 0.59
N ASP A 16 -5.29 -12.05 1.34
CA ASP A 16 -3.84 -11.85 1.27
C ASP A 16 -3.24 -12.14 -0.13
N GLU A 17 -3.86 -13.01 -0.94
CA GLU A 17 -3.48 -13.20 -2.35
C GLU A 17 -3.75 -11.94 -3.18
N GLN A 18 -4.90 -11.30 -2.97
CA GLN A 18 -5.27 -10.07 -3.67
C GLN A 18 -4.36 -8.90 -3.25
N LEU A 19 -3.98 -8.82 -1.97
CA LEU A 19 -3.00 -7.83 -1.50
C LEU A 19 -1.67 -7.95 -2.29
N VAL A 20 -1.22 -9.18 -2.56
CA VAL A 20 -0.01 -9.42 -3.36
C VAL A 20 -0.22 -9.02 -4.83
N GLU A 21 -1.38 -9.30 -5.41
CA GLU A 21 -1.71 -8.91 -6.79
C GLU A 21 -1.75 -7.39 -6.96
N PHE A 22 -2.39 -6.67 -6.04
CA PHE A 22 -2.42 -5.21 -6.01
C PHE A 22 -1.00 -4.63 -5.91
N ALA A 23 -0.21 -5.12 -4.94
CA ALA A 23 1.17 -4.68 -4.75
C ALA A 23 2.05 -4.92 -6.00
N ARG A 24 1.95 -6.09 -6.63
CA ARG A 24 2.74 -6.42 -7.84
C ARG A 24 2.33 -5.64 -9.08
N SER A 25 1.06 -5.28 -9.18
CA SER A 25 0.54 -4.52 -10.32
C SER A 25 0.74 -3.01 -10.16
N GLY A 26 1.21 -2.53 -9.01
CA GLY A 26 1.33 -1.10 -8.73
C GLY A 26 -0.05 -0.44 -8.70
N HIS A 27 -1.05 -1.16 -8.18
CA HIS A 27 -2.43 -0.71 -8.08
C HIS A 27 -2.92 -0.73 -6.64
N GLY A 28 -3.67 0.30 -6.32
CA GLY A 28 -4.31 0.50 -5.04
C GLY A 28 -5.54 -0.37 -4.82
N TYR A 29 -6.06 -0.31 -3.61
CA TYR A 29 -7.31 -0.94 -3.22
C TYR A 29 -7.99 -0.13 -2.11
N MET A 30 -9.30 -0.31 -1.97
CA MET A 30 -10.08 0.26 -0.87
C MET A 30 -10.77 -0.86 -0.10
N GLY A 31 -10.40 -1.03 1.16
CA GLY A 31 -10.98 -2.02 2.06
C GLY A 31 -12.51 -1.96 2.07
N ASN A 32 -13.14 -3.11 2.32
CA ASN A 32 -14.61 -3.21 2.35
C ASN A 32 -15.26 -2.43 3.50
N ASP A 33 -14.47 -1.96 4.45
CA ASP A 33 -14.91 -1.08 5.53
C ASP A 33 -15.06 0.39 5.09
N GLY A 34 -14.54 0.75 3.92
CA GLY A 34 -14.59 2.13 3.41
C GLY A 34 -13.68 3.11 4.17
N TYR A 35 -12.79 2.63 5.03
CA TYR A 35 -11.93 3.45 5.88
C TYR A 35 -10.45 3.27 5.62
N TYR A 36 -10.03 2.10 5.14
CA TYR A 36 -8.61 1.83 4.89
C TYR A 36 -8.37 1.51 3.42
N GLY A 37 -7.29 2.04 2.87
CA GLY A 37 -6.95 1.81 1.48
C GLY A 37 -5.53 2.24 1.15
N VAL A 38 -5.09 1.83 -0.02
CA VAL A 38 -3.80 2.18 -0.60
C VAL A 38 -4.05 2.75 -1.98
N THR A 39 -3.41 3.84 -2.34
CA THR A 39 -3.46 4.46 -3.68
C THR A 39 -2.03 4.65 -4.17
N TYR A 40 -1.74 4.22 -5.40
CA TYR A 40 -0.48 4.49 -6.08
C TYR A 40 -0.57 5.77 -6.90
N ALA A 41 0.57 6.40 -7.19
CA ALA A 41 0.60 7.57 -8.06
C ALA A 41 -0.01 7.30 -9.46
N SER A 42 0.12 6.07 -9.96
CA SER A 42 -0.48 5.56 -11.20
C SER A 42 -2.01 5.51 -11.16
N ASP A 43 -2.61 5.34 -9.99
CA ASP A 43 -4.07 5.23 -9.83
C ASP A 43 -4.77 6.57 -9.94
N LEU A 44 -4.06 7.68 -9.72
CA LEU A 44 -4.64 9.01 -9.84
C LEU A 44 -5.03 9.31 -11.29
N ASP A 45 -6.25 9.76 -11.52
CA ASP A 45 -6.69 10.21 -12.84
C ASP A 45 -6.26 11.66 -13.14
N GLU A 46 -6.54 12.15 -14.36
CA GLU A 46 -6.21 13.51 -14.75
C GLU A 46 -6.95 14.56 -13.91
N TYR A 47 -8.19 14.29 -13.53
CA TYR A 47 -9.00 15.21 -12.75
C TYR A 47 -8.43 15.36 -11.33
N GLU A 48 -8.09 14.25 -10.68
CA GLU A 48 -7.45 14.22 -9.36
C GLU A 48 -6.12 14.98 -9.39
N ARG A 49 -5.29 14.77 -10.43
CA ARG A 49 -3.99 15.45 -10.56
C ARG A 49 -4.13 16.94 -10.84
N VAL A 50 -5.02 17.35 -11.75
CA VAL A 50 -5.08 18.73 -12.27
C VAL A 50 -6.04 19.61 -11.49
N VAL A 51 -7.24 19.10 -11.18
CA VAL A 51 -8.32 19.86 -10.55
C VAL A 51 -8.22 19.77 -9.03
N GLU A 52 -8.11 18.55 -8.50
CA GLU A 52 -7.97 18.35 -7.05
C GLU A 52 -6.55 18.61 -6.54
N ARG A 53 -5.59 18.78 -7.46
CA ARG A 53 -4.17 18.99 -7.17
C ARG A 53 -3.59 17.89 -6.27
N ARG A 54 -4.12 16.67 -6.37
CA ARG A 54 -3.58 15.50 -5.68
C ARG A 54 -2.30 15.06 -6.37
N SER A 55 -1.30 14.75 -5.55
CA SER A 55 -0.02 14.20 -6.02
C SER A 55 0.47 13.20 -5.01
N ILE A 56 0.83 12.01 -5.47
CA ILE A 56 1.58 11.03 -4.70
C ILE A 56 3.00 11.06 -5.24
N GLY A 57 3.98 11.18 -4.36
CA GLY A 57 5.37 11.23 -4.77
C GLY A 57 5.79 9.98 -5.56
N ASP A 58 6.77 10.14 -6.45
CA ASP A 58 7.34 8.99 -7.14
C ASP A 58 7.88 7.98 -6.12
N ASN A 59 7.64 6.69 -6.37
CA ASN A 59 7.94 5.58 -5.47
C ASN A 59 7.32 5.73 -4.06
N HIS A 60 6.22 6.46 -3.95
CA HIS A 60 5.38 6.52 -2.75
C HIS A 60 4.00 5.95 -3.03
N VAL A 61 3.36 5.51 -1.96
CA VAL A 61 1.93 5.18 -1.93
C VAL A 61 1.24 6.06 -0.89
N GLU A 62 -0.01 6.41 -1.15
CA GLU A 62 -0.88 7.02 -0.16
C GLU A 62 -1.67 5.94 0.57
N ILE A 63 -1.62 5.97 1.90
CA ILE A 63 -2.41 5.09 2.76
C ILE A 63 -3.52 5.93 3.37
N THR A 64 -4.76 5.56 3.06
CA THR A 64 -5.97 6.10 3.70
C THR A 64 -6.29 5.24 4.92
N TYR A 65 -6.63 5.87 6.04
CA TYR A 65 -6.97 5.20 7.29
C TYR A 65 -7.91 6.05 8.16
N TRP A 66 -8.48 5.44 9.21
CA TRP A 66 -9.34 6.11 10.17
C TRP A 66 -8.76 6.06 11.59
N ASP A 67 -8.57 7.23 12.22
CA ASP A 67 -8.10 7.35 13.62
C ASP A 67 -9.08 8.11 14.54
N GLY A 68 -10.33 8.23 14.09
CA GLY A 68 -11.34 9.13 14.67
C GLY A 68 -11.90 10.11 13.64
N GLU A 69 -11.15 10.31 12.55
CA GLU A 69 -11.55 11.03 11.34
C GLU A 69 -10.82 10.45 10.11
N PRO A 70 -11.23 10.78 8.87
CA PRO A 70 -10.51 10.35 7.68
C PRO A 70 -9.11 10.97 7.63
N ARG A 71 -8.08 10.12 7.48
CA ARG A 71 -6.68 10.53 7.35
C ARG A 71 -6.05 9.87 6.13
N SER A 72 -5.04 10.53 5.57
CA SER A 72 -4.12 9.90 4.62
C SER A 72 -2.67 10.25 4.96
N ILE A 73 -1.75 9.36 4.61
CA ILE A 73 -0.32 9.57 4.72
C ILE A 73 0.39 8.98 3.52
N GLN A 74 1.40 9.67 3.01
CA GLN A 74 2.30 9.13 1.99
C GLN A 74 3.48 8.44 2.66
N VAL A 75 3.76 7.22 2.22
CA VAL A 75 4.92 6.44 2.64
C VAL A 75 5.68 5.96 1.42
N ALA A 76 6.99 5.73 1.56
CA ALA A 76 7.76 5.09 0.50
C ALA A 76 7.13 3.72 0.18
N GLU A 77 6.94 3.44 -1.10
CA GLU A 77 6.34 2.19 -1.59
C GLU A 77 7.12 0.98 -1.06
N ALA A 78 8.45 1.06 -1.01
CA ALA A 78 9.27 0.01 -0.42
C ALA A 78 8.96 -0.28 1.06
N VAL A 79 8.64 0.75 1.86
CA VAL A 79 8.25 0.57 3.27
C VAL A 79 6.89 -0.11 3.36
N TYR A 80 5.97 0.25 2.47
CA TYR A 80 4.67 -0.43 2.36
C TYR A 80 4.83 -1.91 2.00
N LEU A 81 5.66 -2.22 0.99
CA LEU A 81 5.92 -3.59 0.54
C LEU A 81 6.59 -4.45 1.61
N GLU A 82 7.54 -3.89 2.37
CA GLU A 82 8.15 -4.58 3.51
C GLU A 82 7.14 -4.87 4.63
N ALA A 83 6.26 -3.90 4.93
CA ALA A 83 5.23 -4.10 5.93
C ALA A 83 4.23 -5.18 5.51
N LEU A 84 3.85 -5.22 4.22
CA LEU A 84 3.00 -6.27 3.68
C LEU A 84 3.72 -7.63 3.69
N ALA A 85 5.00 -7.69 3.36
CA ALA A 85 5.80 -8.91 3.45
C ALA A 85 5.83 -9.45 4.88
N ALA A 86 6.10 -8.60 5.88
CA ALA A 86 6.09 -8.99 7.29
C ALA A 86 4.70 -9.48 7.75
N TYR A 87 3.62 -8.84 7.29
CA TYR A 87 2.25 -9.29 7.54
C TYR A 87 2.01 -10.70 6.95
N LEU A 88 2.37 -10.94 5.69
CA LEU A 88 2.21 -12.24 5.03
C LEU A 88 3.05 -13.33 5.69
N GLU A 89 4.28 -13.01 6.11
CA GLU A 89 5.14 -13.95 6.82
C GLU A 89 4.50 -14.36 8.16
N SER A 90 3.93 -13.41 8.91
CA SER A 90 3.21 -13.69 10.17
C SER A 90 2.00 -14.61 9.98
N ARG A 91 1.45 -14.68 8.76
CA ARG A 91 0.34 -15.56 8.35
C ARG A 91 0.81 -16.90 7.76
N GLY A 92 2.12 -17.15 7.75
CA GLY A 92 2.73 -18.36 7.20
C GLY A 92 2.95 -18.34 5.68
N LYS A 93 2.71 -17.21 5.00
CA LYS A 93 2.80 -17.05 3.53
C LYS A 93 4.20 -16.63 3.08
N LYS A 94 5.21 -17.46 3.39
CA LYS A 94 6.64 -17.14 3.20
C LYS A 94 7.04 -16.84 1.75
N GLU A 95 6.52 -17.59 0.78
CA GLU A 95 6.85 -17.38 -0.63
C GLU A 95 6.34 -16.03 -1.14
N ALA A 96 5.12 -15.65 -0.73
CA ALA A 96 4.55 -14.36 -1.08
C ALA A 96 5.31 -13.20 -0.41
N ALA A 97 5.67 -13.35 0.87
CA ALA A 97 6.50 -12.38 1.59
C ALA A 97 7.85 -12.15 0.88
N SER A 98 8.58 -13.22 0.56
CA SER A 98 9.88 -13.12 -0.12
C SER A 98 9.79 -12.45 -1.49
N ALA A 99 8.71 -12.69 -2.24
CA ALA A 99 8.50 -12.00 -3.51
C ALA A 99 8.29 -10.49 -3.35
N LEU A 100 7.60 -10.06 -2.28
CA LEU A 100 7.41 -8.64 -1.98
C LEU A 100 8.69 -7.98 -1.45
N GLU A 101 9.54 -8.70 -0.72
CA GLU A 101 10.87 -8.20 -0.33
C GLU A 101 11.76 -7.93 -1.55
N GLY A 102 11.73 -8.83 -2.55
CA GLY A 102 12.40 -8.63 -3.83
C GLY A 102 11.91 -7.37 -4.54
N LEU A 103 10.59 -7.20 -4.61
CA LEU A 103 9.97 -6.00 -5.20
C LEU A 103 10.36 -4.73 -4.43
N ALA A 104 10.36 -4.76 -3.10
CA ALA A 104 10.78 -3.64 -2.25
C ALA A 104 12.24 -3.24 -2.48
N ALA A 105 13.13 -4.21 -2.75
CA ALA A 105 14.52 -3.94 -3.11
C ALA A 105 14.64 -3.26 -4.48
N GLU A 106 13.86 -3.71 -5.48
CA GLU A 106 13.84 -3.11 -6.82
C GLU A 106 13.33 -1.66 -6.78
N VAL A 107 12.25 -1.40 -6.05
CA VAL A 107 11.66 -0.05 -5.90
C VAL A 107 12.66 0.89 -5.21
N ARG A 108 13.36 0.43 -4.17
CA ARG A 108 14.43 1.23 -3.53
C ARG A 108 15.57 1.57 -4.48
N ALA A 109 15.99 0.62 -5.31
CA ALA A 109 17.04 0.87 -6.29
C ALA A 109 16.64 1.90 -7.36
N LYS A 110 15.35 2.05 -7.66
CA LYS A 110 14.82 3.05 -8.61
C LYS A 110 14.63 4.44 -8.02
N GLY A 111 14.51 4.54 -6.70
CA GLY A 111 14.32 5.81 -5.97
C GLY A 111 15.61 6.52 -5.57
N THR A 112 16.79 6.03 -6.00
CA THR A 112 18.12 6.62 -5.74
C THR A 112 18.68 7.27 -6.99
#